data_AF-A0A1F3ZUC8-F1
#
_entry.id   AF-A0A1F3ZUC8-F1
#
_cell.length_a   1.000
_cell.length_b   1.000
_cell.length_c   1.000
_cell.angle_alpha   90.00
_cell.angle_beta   90.00
_cell.angle_gamma   90.00
#
_symmetry.space_group_name_H-M   'P 1'
#
loop_
_entity.id
_entity.type
_entity.pdbx_description
1 polymer ?
#
loop_
_entity_poly.entity_id
_entity_poly.type
_entity_poly.pdbx_seq_one_letter_code
_entity_poly.pdbx_strand_id
1 'polypeptide(L)'
;MQIPPGRDGDKEARDASATIARSSRIIIQRRPNMTEAQQAILSPETVLAEMKKNGVTHVVWLPDSETNFLYLLMKAEPSLTLVAVSREGLAFSTAAGLAAGGKHPIILIQNTGMMEAGDSLRGWGLGLNVPVVMMVGYRGWTRHGVNTDTAATYTERFLNAFGINYYLVESDADAPRISAAFEETKKTKRPVAVLVGDEYHGFH
;
A
#
# COMPACT_ATOMS: atom_id res chain seq x y z
N MET A 1 -69.54 -4.61 41.32
CA MET A 1 -70.79 -4.64 40.51
C MET A 1 -70.50 -3.89 39.23
N GLN A 2 -70.12 -4.49 38.09
CA GLN A 2 -70.58 -5.71 37.41
C GLN A 2 -71.79 -5.45 36.49
N ILE A 3 -71.53 -5.38 35.19
CA ILE A 3 -72.52 -5.51 34.11
C ILE A 3 -72.18 -6.84 33.39
N PRO A 4 -73.12 -7.78 33.22
CA PRO A 4 -72.83 -9.15 32.72
C PRO A 4 -73.37 -9.33 31.26
N PRO A 5 -73.65 -10.54 30.69
CA PRO A 5 -72.92 -10.99 29.48
C PRO A 5 -73.76 -11.65 28.34
N GLY A 6 -73.09 -12.18 27.30
CA GLY A 6 -73.65 -13.11 26.29
C GLY A 6 -74.04 -12.47 24.94
N ARG A 7 -74.27 -13.18 23.82
CA ARG A 7 -74.24 -14.63 23.46
C ARG A 7 -74.08 -14.79 21.92
N ASP A 8 -73.53 -15.83 21.29
CA ASP A 8 -72.66 -16.93 21.74
C ASP A 8 -71.40 -17.06 20.84
N GLY A 9 -71.34 -17.68 19.64
CA GLY A 9 -72.22 -18.61 18.90
C GLY A 9 -72.28 -18.36 17.37
N ASP A 10 -71.92 -19.28 16.46
CA ASP A 10 -71.18 -20.54 16.60
C ASP A 10 -70.39 -20.94 15.30
N LYS A 11 -69.63 -22.04 15.37
CA LYS A 11 -68.66 -22.61 14.38
C LYS A 11 -69.26 -23.04 13.03
N GLU A 12 -68.47 -22.92 11.95
CA GLU A 12 -68.18 -23.92 10.88
C GLU A 12 -67.35 -23.26 9.75
N ALA A 13 -66.46 -23.92 8.99
CA ALA A 13 -65.87 -25.27 9.05
C ALA A 13 -64.39 -25.22 8.60
N ARG A 14 -63.67 -26.34 8.56
CA ARG A 14 -62.25 -26.44 8.19
C ARG A 14 -62.03 -26.83 6.72
N ASP A 15 -60.83 -26.48 6.23
CA ASP A 15 -59.85 -27.37 5.56
C ASP A 15 -59.44 -27.07 4.09
N ALA A 16 -58.28 -27.63 3.71
CA ALA A 16 -57.77 -27.94 2.36
C ALA A 16 -57.48 -26.83 1.32
N SER A 17 -56.22 -26.35 1.35
CA SER A 17 -55.20 -26.52 0.27
C SER A 17 -55.38 -26.04 -1.20
N ALA A 18 -54.24 -25.71 -1.81
CA ALA A 18 -53.86 -25.88 -3.23
C ALA A 18 -54.24 -24.85 -4.35
N THR A 19 -53.34 -23.86 -4.52
CA THR A 19 -52.62 -23.55 -5.80
C THR A 19 -53.32 -22.84 -6.99
N ILE A 20 -52.51 -22.09 -7.78
CA ILE A 20 -52.72 -21.55 -9.15
C ILE A 20 -53.59 -20.27 -9.27
N ALA A 21 -53.23 -19.20 -10.01
CA ALA A 21 -51.93 -18.67 -10.48
C ALA A 21 -52.11 -17.25 -11.08
N ARG A 22 -51.00 -16.64 -11.52
CA ARG A 22 -50.87 -15.49 -12.46
C ARG A 22 -51.32 -14.11 -11.96
N SER A 23 -50.32 -13.25 -11.69
CA SER A 23 -50.40 -11.82 -11.94
C SER A 23 -49.08 -11.36 -12.56
N SER A 24 -49.13 -10.63 -13.68
CA SER A 24 -47.97 -10.27 -14.49
C SER A 24 -47.24 -9.07 -13.88
N ARG A 25 -45.92 -9.16 -13.69
CA ARG A 25 -45.06 -8.02 -13.31
C ARG A 25 -44.07 -7.65 -14.42
N ILE A 26 -43.94 -6.36 -14.61
CA ILE A 26 -43.12 -5.72 -15.64
C ILE A 26 -41.63 -5.98 -15.38
N ILE A 27 -40.89 -6.40 -16.42
CA ILE A 27 -39.44 -6.57 -16.35
C ILE A 27 -38.78 -5.20 -16.47
N ILE A 28 -38.46 -4.58 -15.34
CA ILE A 28 -37.49 -3.48 -15.30
C ILE A 28 -36.11 -4.11 -15.42
N GLN A 29 -35.50 -4.05 -16.61
CA GLN A 29 -34.09 -4.39 -16.76
C GLN A 29 -33.24 -3.38 -15.96
N ARG A 30 -32.80 -3.79 -14.77
CA ARG A 30 -31.67 -3.12 -14.13
C ARG A 30 -30.47 -3.25 -15.05
N ARG A 31 -29.98 -2.14 -15.59
CA ARG A 31 -28.58 -2.07 -16.01
C ARG A 31 -27.74 -2.47 -14.79
N PRO A 32 -26.69 -3.30 -14.93
CA PRO A 32 -25.72 -3.41 -13.86
C PRO A 32 -25.16 -2.00 -13.63
N ASN A 33 -25.23 -1.51 -12.39
CA ASN A 33 -24.34 -0.43 -12.01
C ASN A 33 -22.92 -0.96 -12.23
N MET A 34 -22.06 -0.15 -12.86
CA MET A 34 -20.62 -0.38 -12.78
C MET A 34 -20.29 -0.32 -11.29
N THR A 35 -20.03 -1.48 -10.69
CA THR A 35 -19.44 -1.56 -9.35
C THR A 35 -18.14 -0.78 -9.39
N GLU A 36 -17.84 -0.06 -8.30
CA GLU A 36 -16.58 0.66 -8.15
C GLU A 36 -15.44 -0.27 -8.54
N ALA A 37 -14.63 0.16 -9.52
CA ALA A 37 -13.57 -0.68 -10.04
C ALA A 37 -12.59 -0.94 -8.90
N GLN A 38 -12.51 -2.19 -8.45
CA GLN A 38 -11.50 -2.67 -7.50
C GLN A 38 -10.14 -2.21 -8.04
N GLN A 39 -9.56 -1.19 -7.42
CA GLN A 39 -8.31 -0.60 -7.92
C GLN A 39 -7.25 -1.71 -7.88
N ALA A 40 -6.63 -1.98 -9.02
CA ALA A 40 -5.69 -3.09 -9.15
C ALA A 40 -4.53 -2.89 -8.15
N ILE A 41 -4.37 -3.85 -7.25
CA ILE A 41 -3.31 -3.86 -6.23
C ILE A 41 -1.96 -3.63 -6.91
N LEU A 42 -1.08 -2.84 -6.29
CA LEU A 42 0.25 -2.53 -6.82
C LEU A 42 1.04 -3.84 -7.08
N SER A 43 1.34 -4.13 -8.34
CA SER A 43 1.96 -5.39 -8.74
C SER A 43 3.50 -5.37 -8.60
N PRO A 44 4.13 -6.49 -8.21
CA PRO A 44 5.59 -6.63 -8.16
C PRO A 44 6.26 -6.28 -9.49
N GLU A 45 5.64 -6.66 -10.61
CA GLU A 45 6.11 -6.42 -11.97
C GLU A 45 6.11 -4.92 -12.31
N THR A 46 5.07 -4.18 -11.92
CA THR A 46 4.97 -2.73 -12.13
C THR A 46 6.00 -1.97 -11.30
N VAL A 47 6.23 -2.38 -10.05
CA VAL A 47 7.30 -1.83 -9.20
C VAL A 47 8.68 -2.06 -9.84
N LEU A 48 8.96 -3.28 -10.32
CA LEU A 48 10.22 -3.57 -11.02
C LEU A 48 10.35 -2.80 -12.34
N ALA A 49 9.27 -2.64 -13.10
CA ALA A 49 9.26 -1.86 -14.34
C ALA A 49 9.60 -0.38 -14.08
N GLU A 50 9.02 0.24 -13.05
CA GLU A 50 9.37 1.61 -12.65
C GLU A 50 10.81 1.72 -12.14
N MET A 51 11.34 0.74 -11.39
CA MET A 51 12.77 0.72 -11.03
C MET A 51 13.67 0.75 -12.28
N LYS A 52 13.43 -0.15 -13.23
CA LYS A 52 14.23 -0.26 -14.47
C LYS A 52 14.13 0.99 -15.34
N LYS A 53 12.90 1.50 -15.54
CA LYS A 53 12.59 2.76 -16.25
C LYS A 53 13.34 3.96 -15.69
N ASN A 54 13.46 4.07 -14.36
CA ASN A 54 14.17 5.18 -13.71
C ASN A 54 15.70 5.01 -13.65
N GLY A 55 16.22 3.88 -14.13
CA GLY A 55 17.64 3.56 -14.20
C GLY A 55 18.23 3.02 -12.90
N VAL A 56 17.42 2.41 -12.02
CA VAL A 56 17.90 1.78 -10.79
C VAL A 56 18.87 0.65 -11.13
N THR A 57 19.96 0.57 -10.36
CA THR A 57 21.03 -0.43 -10.53
C THR A 57 21.28 -1.22 -9.25
N HIS A 58 20.95 -0.66 -8.09
CA HIS A 58 21.18 -1.28 -6.79
C HIS A 58 19.95 -1.12 -5.91
N VAL A 59 19.61 -2.17 -5.17
CA VAL A 59 18.49 -2.18 -4.23
C VAL A 59 19.07 -2.43 -2.85
N VAL A 60 19.10 -1.38 -2.02
CA VAL A 60 19.60 -1.44 -0.64
C VAL A 60 18.43 -1.81 0.27
N TRP A 61 18.52 -2.92 0.99
CA TRP A 61 17.38 -3.46 1.74
C TRP A 61 17.81 -4.31 2.93
N LEU A 62 16.93 -4.44 3.92
CA LEU A 62 16.99 -5.52 4.91
C LEU A 62 15.93 -6.56 4.52
N PRO A 63 16.26 -7.86 4.41
CA PRO A 63 15.25 -8.90 4.20
C PRO A 63 14.39 -9.05 5.46
N ASP A 64 13.09 -8.79 5.34
CA ASP A 64 12.10 -9.04 6.39
C ASP A 64 11.03 -10.02 5.86
N SER A 65 10.94 -11.18 6.50
CA SER A 65 10.10 -12.34 6.17
C SER A 65 10.29 -13.00 4.77
N GLU A 66 9.98 -14.30 4.70
CA GLU A 66 10.19 -15.13 3.52
C GLU A 66 9.02 -15.06 2.52
N THR A 67 9.30 -15.21 1.22
CA THR A 67 8.34 -15.29 0.10
C THR A 67 7.80 -13.97 -0.49
N ASN A 68 8.44 -12.83 -0.28
CA ASN A 68 8.10 -11.62 -1.06
C ASN A 68 8.35 -11.82 -2.57
N PHE A 69 7.29 -11.80 -3.39
CA PHE A 69 7.40 -11.95 -4.86
C PHE A 69 8.31 -10.90 -5.52
N LEU A 70 8.35 -9.66 -5.03
CA LEU A 70 9.24 -8.62 -5.56
C LEU A 70 10.72 -8.99 -5.36
N TYR A 71 11.08 -9.63 -4.25
CA TYR A 71 12.44 -10.13 -4.04
C TYR A 71 12.80 -11.20 -5.07
N LEU A 72 11.89 -12.13 -5.38
CA LEU A 72 12.12 -13.15 -6.41
C LEU A 72 12.34 -12.50 -7.80
N LEU A 73 11.52 -11.52 -8.17
CA LEU A 73 11.69 -10.78 -9.44
C LEU A 73 12.99 -9.97 -9.48
N MET A 74 13.30 -9.18 -8.44
CA MET A 74 14.54 -8.39 -8.39
C MET A 74 15.80 -9.27 -8.36
N LYS A 75 15.73 -10.46 -7.76
CA LYS A 75 16.81 -11.46 -7.76
C LYS A 75 17.00 -12.14 -9.12
N ALA A 76 15.94 -12.21 -9.93
CA ALA A 76 15.99 -12.73 -11.29
C ALA A 76 16.40 -11.67 -12.33
N GLU A 77 16.31 -10.37 -12.00
CA GLU A 77 16.63 -9.25 -12.90
C GLU A 77 18.15 -8.98 -12.97
N PRO A 78 18.83 -9.24 -14.11
CA PRO A 78 20.28 -9.05 -14.20
C PRO A 78 20.73 -7.59 -14.17
N SER A 79 19.83 -6.61 -14.36
CA SER A 79 20.17 -5.19 -14.24
C SER A 79 20.25 -4.68 -12.79
N LEU A 80 19.88 -5.49 -11.80
CA LEU A 80 19.83 -5.10 -10.39
C LEU A 80 20.84 -5.86 -9.53
N THR A 81 21.53 -5.12 -8.66
CA THR A 81 22.34 -5.69 -7.57
C THR A 81 21.60 -5.51 -6.25
N LEU A 82 21.16 -6.61 -5.64
CA LEU A 82 20.60 -6.61 -4.29
C LEU A 82 21.72 -6.45 -3.26
N VAL A 83 21.64 -5.40 -2.44
CA VAL A 83 22.61 -5.09 -1.38
C VAL A 83 21.91 -5.20 -0.03
N ALA A 84 22.06 -6.36 0.61
CA ALA A 84 21.55 -6.58 1.96
C ALA A 84 22.36 -5.78 2.99
N VAL A 85 21.69 -5.02 3.85
CA VAL A 85 22.28 -4.40 5.04
C VAL A 85 22.00 -5.23 6.29
N SER A 86 22.86 -5.13 7.31
CA SER A 86 22.68 -5.88 8.57
C SER A 86 21.69 -5.23 9.54
N ARG A 87 21.40 -3.93 9.38
CA ARG A 87 20.29 -3.17 9.99
C ARG A 87 19.94 -1.99 9.09
N GLU A 88 18.73 -1.48 9.21
CA GLU A 88 18.16 -0.42 8.38
C GLU A 88 18.92 0.92 8.48
N GLY A 89 19.47 1.25 9.65
CA GLY A 89 20.35 2.41 9.86
C GLY A 89 21.64 2.42 9.01
N LEU A 90 22.00 1.32 8.34
CA LEU A 90 23.08 1.29 7.36
C LEU A 90 22.61 1.61 5.93
N ALA A 91 21.30 1.60 5.65
CA ALA A 91 20.77 1.76 4.29
C ALA A 91 21.19 3.09 3.62
N PHE A 92 21.18 4.20 4.37
CA PHE A 92 21.57 5.50 3.81
C PHE A 92 23.07 5.66 3.60
N SER A 93 23.93 5.10 4.46
CA SER A 93 25.38 5.14 4.25
C SER A 93 25.80 4.23 3.10
N THR A 94 25.19 3.04 2.97
CA THR A 94 25.34 2.17 1.80
C THR A 94 24.85 2.86 0.52
N ALA A 95 23.67 3.48 0.52
CA ALA A 95 23.14 4.20 -0.64
C ALA A 95 24.00 5.43 -1.01
N ALA A 96 24.50 6.18 -0.02
CA ALA A 96 25.41 7.30 -0.26
C ALA A 96 26.73 6.85 -0.92
N GLY A 97 27.33 5.76 -0.43
CA GLY A 97 28.53 5.17 -1.04
C GLY A 97 28.30 4.69 -2.48
N LEU A 98 27.16 4.05 -2.74
CA LEU A 98 26.76 3.63 -4.09
C LEU A 98 26.54 4.82 -5.04
N ALA A 99 25.85 5.87 -4.57
CA ALA A 99 25.61 7.09 -5.35
C ALA A 99 26.92 7.84 -5.66
N ALA A 100 27.83 7.94 -4.69
CA ALA A 100 29.17 8.50 -4.89
C ALA A 100 30.01 7.66 -5.87
N GLY A 101 29.83 6.33 -5.88
CA GLY A 101 30.38 5.41 -6.87
C GLY A 101 29.69 5.43 -8.25
N GLY A 102 28.88 6.45 -8.55
CA GLY A 102 28.20 6.62 -9.84
C GLY A 102 27.08 5.60 -10.10
N LYS A 103 26.56 4.92 -9.07
CA LYS A 103 25.41 4.03 -9.18
C LYS A 103 24.11 4.77 -8.89
N HIS A 104 22.99 4.20 -9.30
CA HIS A 104 21.66 4.69 -8.93
C HIS A 104 21.00 3.68 -7.97
N PRO A 105 21.03 3.93 -6.65
CA PRO A 105 20.39 3.09 -5.66
C PRO A 105 18.93 3.48 -5.40
N ILE A 106 18.12 2.50 -5.03
CA ILE A 106 16.87 2.67 -4.28
C ILE A 106 17.03 2.02 -2.90
N ILE A 107 16.37 2.56 -1.86
CA ILE A 107 16.26 1.91 -0.55
C ILE A 107 14.88 1.25 -0.46
N LEU A 108 14.81 -0.03 -0.09
CA LEU A 108 13.58 -0.69 0.37
C LEU A 108 13.63 -0.84 1.88
N ILE A 109 12.57 -0.40 2.57
CA ILE A 109 12.56 -0.29 4.03
C ILE A 109 11.12 -0.36 4.57
N GLN A 110 10.91 -0.92 5.76
CA GLN A 110 9.63 -0.80 6.46
C GLN A 110 9.57 0.57 7.17
N ASN A 111 8.40 1.15 7.37
CA ASN A 111 8.26 2.44 8.07
C ASN A 111 8.87 2.45 9.50
N THR A 112 8.89 1.31 10.18
CA THR A 112 9.63 1.07 11.43
C THR A 112 11.15 1.25 11.27
N GLY A 113 11.76 0.52 10.34
CA GLY A 113 13.18 0.62 10.00
C GLY A 113 13.58 2.02 9.51
N MET A 114 12.68 2.72 8.80
CA MET A 114 12.88 4.12 8.41
C MET A 114 13.04 5.04 9.62
N MET A 115 12.27 4.81 10.69
CA MET A 115 12.37 5.57 11.93
C MET A 115 13.65 5.24 12.72
N GLU A 116 14.08 3.98 12.74
CA GLU A 116 15.39 3.57 13.31
C GLU A 116 16.55 4.24 12.57
N ALA A 117 16.47 4.27 11.24
CA ALA A 117 17.48 4.83 10.37
C ALA A 117 17.53 6.38 10.33
N GLY A 118 16.76 7.08 11.18
CA GLY A 118 16.58 8.53 11.10
C GLY A 118 17.85 9.37 11.24
N ASP A 119 18.83 8.96 12.06
CA ASP A 119 20.12 9.67 12.11
C ASP A 119 20.96 9.44 10.84
N SER A 120 20.80 8.27 10.22
CA SER A 120 21.47 7.92 8.96
C SER A 120 20.86 8.66 7.77
N LEU A 121 19.52 8.80 7.74
CA LEU A 121 18.80 9.70 6.84
C LEU A 121 19.29 11.15 7.00
N ARG A 122 19.43 11.62 8.25
CA ARG A 122 19.92 12.97 8.56
C ARG A 122 21.36 13.21 8.11
N GLY A 123 22.28 12.30 8.45
CA GLY A 123 23.71 12.44 8.18
C GLY A 123 24.06 12.18 6.72
N TRP A 124 23.68 11.02 6.18
CA TRP A 124 24.07 10.57 4.85
C TRP A 124 23.09 11.04 3.78
N GLY A 125 21.78 10.89 4.01
CA GLY A 125 20.76 11.29 3.04
C GLY A 125 20.69 12.81 2.83
N LEU A 126 20.39 13.53 3.91
CA LEU A 126 20.25 14.99 3.90
C LEU A 126 21.59 15.71 3.94
N GLY A 127 22.49 15.35 4.87
CA GLY A 127 23.75 16.04 5.08
C GLY A 127 24.72 16.01 3.89
N LEU A 128 24.67 14.96 3.06
CA LEU A 128 25.47 14.83 1.83
C LEU A 128 24.67 15.10 0.54
N ASN A 129 23.41 15.54 0.66
CA ASN A 129 22.51 15.83 -0.48
C ASN A 129 22.38 14.66 -1.47
N VAL A 130 22.13 13.44 -0.94
CA VAL A 130 22.07 12.22 -1.75
C VAL A 130 20.71 12.09 -2.44
N PRO A 131 20.66 12.00 -3.79
CA PRO A 131 19.42 11.82 -4.54
C PRO A 131 19.01 10.34 -4.53
N VAL A 132 18.29 9.90 -3.49
CA VAL A 132 17.85 8.51 -3.29
C VAL A 132 16.35 8.42 -3.02
N VAL A 133 15.66 7.51 -3.70
CA VAL A 133 14.26 7.18 -3.38
C VAL A 133 14.24 6.11 -2.28
N MET A 134 13.40 6.33 -1.28
CA MET A 134 13.06 5.36 -0.25
C MET A 134 11.68 4.80 -0.59
N MET A 135 11.58 3.52 -0.95
CA MET A 135 10.30 2.83 -1.06
C MET A 135 9.99 2.20 0.30
N VAL A 136 8.97 2.74 0.96
CA VAL A 136 8.65 2.49 2.36
C VAL A 136 7.38 1.67 2.44
N GLY A 137 7.45 0.46 2.98
CA GLY A 137 6.24 -0.31 3.33
C GLY A 137 5.48 0.40 4.45
N TYR A 138 4.28 0.90 4.16
CA TYR A 138 3.48 1.72 5.09
C TYR A 138 2.68 0.82 6.04
N ARG A 139 3.38 0.06 6.89
CA ARG A 139 2.78 -0.85 7.87
C ARG A 139 1.75 -0.13 8.75
N GLY A 140 0.56 -0.70 8.84
CA GLY A 140 -0.63 -0.21 9.53
C GLY A 140 -1.39 0.93 8.81
N TRP A 141 -1.13 1.20 7.53
CA TRP A 141 -1.97 2.12 6.74
C TRP A 141 -3.41 1.62 6.66
N THR A 142 -4.37 2.53 6.85
CA THR A 142 -5.81 2.19 6.85
C THR A 142 -6.63 3.03 5.87
N ARG A 143 -5.99 3.91 5.09
CA ARG A 143 -6.55 4.97 4.21
C ARG A 143 -7.49 5.97 4.88
N HIS A 144 -8.57 5.48 5.50
CA HIS A 144 -9.61 6.25 6.19
C HIS A 144 -10.00 5.65 7.56
N GLY A 145 -9.30 4.61 8.03
CA GLY A 145 -9.55 3.97 9.31
C GLY A 145 -8.89 4.67 10.51
N VAL A 146 -8.97 4.01 11.67
CA VAL A 146 -8.21 4.40 12.87
C VAL A 146 -6.94 3.55 12.91
N ASN A 147 -5.77 4.19 12.87
CA ASN A 147 -4.50 3.50 12.94
C ASN A 147 -4.34 2.78 14.30
N THR A 148 -4.21 1.45 14.24
CA THR A 148 -3.93 0.59 15.41
C THR A 148 -2.43 0.39 15.62
N ASP A 149 -1.60 0.54 14.58
CA ASP A 149 -0.14 0.54 14.68
C ASP A 149 0.39 1.97 14.98
N THR A 150 1.38 2.04 15.87
CA THR A 150 2.13 3.27 16.12
C THR A 150 3.04 3.63 14.95
N ALA A 151 3.56 2.64 14.21
CA ALA A 151 4.35 2.88 12.99
C ALA A 151 3.54 3.67 11.96
N ALA A 152 2.29 3.27 11.72
CA ALA A 152 1.37 4.00 10.86
C ALA A 152 1.15 5.46 11.32
N THR A 153 0.93 5.61 12.62
CA THR A 153 0.69 6.90 13.30
C THR A 153 1.87 7.87 13.22
N TYR A 154 3.11 7.37 13.17
CA TYR A 154 4.32 8.18 13.14
C TYR A 154 4.99 8.33 11.76
N THR A 155 4.63 7.53 10.75
CA THR A 155 5.26 7.54 9.41
C THR A 155 5.30 8.94 8.78
N GLU A 156 4.14 9.58 8.58
CA GLU A 156 4.07 10.93 8.03
C GLU A 156 4.64 11.99 8.98
N ARG A 157 4.47 11.82 10.29
CA ARG A 157 5.00 12.74 11.30
C ARG A 157 6.52 12.81 11.24
N PHE A 158 7.17 11.66 11.05
CA PHE A 158 8.61 11.53 10.87
C PHE A 158 9.07 12.19 9.56
N LEU A 159 8.42 11.87 8.43
CA LEU A 159 8.75 12.45 7.13
C LEU A 159 8.63 13.98 7.14
N ASN A 160 7.54 14.51 7.71
CA ASN A 160 7.32 15.94 7.89
C ASN A 160 8.38 16.58 8.82
N ALA A 161 8.77 15.91 9.91
CA ALA A 161 9.80 16.41 10.84
C ALA A 161 11.20 16.49 10.21
N PHE A 162 11.53 15.61 9.27
CA PHE A 162 12.80 15.64 8.51
C PHE A 162 12.73 16.48 7.22
N GLY A 163 11.56 17.04 6.88
CA GLY A 163 11.35 17.79 5.64
C GLY A 163 11.53 16.92 4.40
N ILE A 164 10.97 15.72 4.41
CA ILE A 164 11.00 14.74 3.33
C ILE A 164 9.65 14.73 2.63
N ASN A 165 9.64 15.09 1.34
CA ASN A 165 8.45 14.93 0.51
C ASN A 165 8.19 13.44 0.24
N TYR A 166 6.92 13.06 0.12
CA TYR A 166 6.52 11.68 -0.10
C TYR A 166 5.34 11.56 -1.06
N TYR A 167 5.29 10.41 -1.75
CA TYR A 167 4.21 10.01 -2.62
C TYR A 167 3.57 8.73 -2.11
N LEU A 168 2.26 8.72 -1.89
CA LEU A 168 1.50 7.50 -1.60
C LEU A 168 1.25 6.72 -2.90
N VAL A 169 1.42 5.40 -2.87
CA VAL A 169 1.13 4.47 -3.97
C VAL A 169 0.36 3.28 -3.39
N GLU A 170 -0.87 3.05 -3.87
CA GLU A 170 -1.76 2.00 -3.36
C GLU A 170 -2.19 1.02 -4.47
N SER A 171 -1.95 1.38 -5.72
CA SER A 171 -2.38 0.65 -6.92
C SER A 171 -1.42 0.84 -8.09
N ASP A 172 -1.51 0.00 -9.12
CA ASP A 172 -0.76 0.18 -10.37
C ASP A 172 -1.08 1.52 -11.07
N ALA A 173 -2.26 2.10 -10.84
CA ALA A 173 -2.63 3.42 -11.34
C ALA A 173 -1.83 4.56 -10.66
N ASP A 174 -1.27 4.32 -9.47
CA ASP A 174 -0.41 5.27 -8.76
C ASP A 174 1.07 5.12 -9.11
N ALA A 175 1.48 4.03 -9.77
CA ALA A 175 2.87 3.71 -10.05
C ALA A 175 3.70 4.82 -10.75
N PRO A 176 3.14 5.68 -11.64
CA PRO A 176 3.89 6.82 -12.19
C PRO A 176 4.46 7.79 -11.15
N ARG A 177 3.94 7.79 -9.91
CA ARG A 177 4.50 8.55 -8.78
C ARG A 177 5.89 8.07 -8.36
N ILE A 178 6.25 6.82 -8.66
CA ILE A 178 7.61 6.29 -8.46
C ILE A 178 8.60 7.07 -9.33
N SER A 179 8.30 7.23 -10.63
CA SER A 179 9.07 8.15 -11.50
C SER A 179 9.10 9.59 -10.99
N ALA A 180 7.98 10.12 -10.51
CA ALA A 180 7.95 11.49 -9.97
C ALA A 180 8.90 11.67 -8.78
N ALA A 181 8.98 10.69 -7.87
CA ALA A 181 9.95 10.69 -6.77
C ALA A 181 11.41 10.61 -7.29
N PHE A 182 11.69 9.80 -8.31
CA PHE A 182 13.02 9.76 -8.94
C PHE A 182 13.39 11.07 -9.63
N GLU A 183 12.46 11.75 -10.30
CA GLU A 183 12.67 13.08 -10.87
C GLU A 183 12.92 14.13 -9.79
N GLU A 184 12.15 14.09 -8.69
CA GLU A 184 12.30 15.02 -7.58
C GLU A 184 13.65 14.85 -6.87
N THR A 185 14.09 13.63 -6.53
CA THR A 185 15.42 13.40 -5.94
C THR A 185 16.53 13.94 -6.84
N LYS A 186 16.45 13.68 -8.15
CA LYS A 186 17.40 14.16 -9.17
C LYS A 186 17.45 15.70 -9.24
N LYS A 187 16.31 16.38 -9.07
CA LYS A 187 16.14 17.84 -9.08
C LYS A 187 16.56 18.53 -7.78
N THR A 188 16.15 17.99 -6.63
CA THR A 188 16.32 18.61 -5.30
C THR A 188 17.64 18.25 -4.62
N LYS A 189 18.28 17.15 -5.04
CA LYS A 189 19.42 16.52 -4.34
C LYS A 189 19.09 16.16 -2.88
N ARG A 190 17.86 15.68 -2.65
CA ARG A 190 17.39 15.20 -1.35
C ARG A 190 16.79 13.79 -1.48
N PRO A 191 16.73 13.02 -0.39
CA PRO A 191 15.88 11.84 -0.30
C PRO A 191 14.40 12.18 -0.46
N VAL A 192 13.63 11.30 -1.10
CA VAL A 192 12.16 11.38 -1.27
C VAL A 192 11.57 10.01 -0.95
N ALA A 193 10.42 9.96 -0.29
CA ALA A 193 9.72 8.72 0.03
C ALA A 193 8.66 8.34 -1.01
N VAL A 194 8.51 7.05 -1.26
CA VAL A 194 7.32 6.42 -1.85
C VAL A 194 6.72 5.54 -0.77
N LEU A 195 5.57 5.93 -0.23
CA LEU A 195 4.82 5.14 0.75
C LEU A 195 3.98 4.12 -0.02
N VAL A 196 4.25 2.82 0.16
CA VAL A 196 3.43 1.73 -0.39
C VAL A 196 2.33 1.45 0.62
N GLY A 197 1.09 1.81 0.27
CA GLY A 197 -0.05 1.79 1.18
C GLY A 197 -0.70 0.42 1.39
N ASP A 198 -0.43 -0.57 0.53
CA ASP A 198 -0.86 -1.95 0.80
C ASP A 198 0.22 -2.71 1.59
N GLU A 199 -0.18 -3.29 2.71
CA GLU A 199 0.71 -3.96 3.67
C GLU A 199 0.97 -5.40 3.22
N TYR A 200 1.86 -5.57 2.23
CA TYR A 200 2.35 -6.87 1.72
C TYR A 200 1.30 -7.86 1.16
N HIS A 201 0.00 -7.57 1.23
CA HIS A 201 -1.06 -8.46 0.73
C HIS A 201 -1.00 -8.64 -0.79
N GLY A 202 -0.52 -7.64 -1.55
CA GLY A 202 -0.15 -7.78 -2.97
C GLY A 202 1.11 -8.61 -3.28
N PHE A 203 1.78 -9.19 -2.28
CA PHE A 203 3.08 -9.89 -2.41
C PHE A 203 3.10 -11.29 -1.75
N HIS A 204 1.92 -11.88 -1.49
CA HIS A 204 1.70 -13.20 -0.88
C HIS A 204 1.12 -14.24 -1.85
#